data_AF-A0A8J4FUX7-F1
#
_entry.id   AF-A0A8J4FUX7-F1
#
_cell.length_a   1.000
_cell.length_b   1.000
_cell.length_c   1.000
_cell.angle_alpha   90.00
_cell.angle_beta   90.00
_cell.angle_gamma   90.00
#
_symmetry.space_group_name_H-M   'P 1'
#
loop_
_entity.id
_entity.type
_entity.pdbx_description
1 polymer ?
#
loop_
_entity_poly.entity_id
_entity_poly.type
_entity_poly.pdbx_seq_one_letter_code
_entity_poly.pdbx_strand_id
1 'polypeptide(L)'
;MAKEEVQDRYGIVYFIFVLLGTGTLLPWNVFLTEKEFYDVRLHVQPYNGYITENFMSLFCLVFNTANLVALGFLVKFQKHLSLRVLVLQPLVITFIMLLSTAALALRTKIPGDLMAKFTLPSLALMGLCMAFLQGGTMQLASIFSISHIRGVVSGIAVGGLVTSVLSFVSQLRAQGGGGGDEPQTADDVAPAAFMYFSASAAVIGACIAGYWSIPMLPYGRYKLLLAGIIDDPKERKMLTVDEDFEEPLLTVVERSDTGPSTSTGSRNETTRAAIISVESDYTIYSRTWQQRNAFYIYCTSLFLCLCVTMSTHPGISSFICSVDNPAKVSPCASRNDKPGVLGRIQGDLFVPLLFVLFSLGDFLGRFLSGYGPWAHGAPKPLSILAYAVLRCGVAAAVLFCHLVTPTPWLLDEYLSQDYWPWAVILLLGCTQGHLISTICMHAPSTLMPTEQSKYGPVTSFAISAGCFVGSFVSMGLSSVFQSH
;
A
#
# COMPACT_ATOMS: atom_id res chain seq x y z
N MET A 1 24.90 -27.42 -24.81
CA MET A 1 25.42 -26.21 -24.15
C MET A 1 24.27 -25.68 -23.32
N ALA A 2 24.32 -25.82 -21.99
CA ALA A 2 23.21 -25.38 -21.13
C ALA A 2 22.99 -23.88 -21.35
N LYS A 3 21.79 -23.50 -21.78
CA LYS A 3 21.43 -22.10 -22.04
C LYS A 3 21.51 -21.33 -20.72
N GLU A 4 22.24 -20.23 -20.70
CA GLU A 4 22.28 -19.34 -19.54
C GLU A 4 20.88 -18.78 -19.31
N GLU A 5 20.22 -19.22 -18.23
CA GLU A 5 19.02 -18.59 -17.71
C GLU A 5 19.33 -17.11 -17.48
N VAL A 6 18.56 -16.20 -18.11
CA VAL A 6 18.77 -14.77 -17.93
C VAL A 6 18.37 -14.43 -16.50
N GLN A 7 19.36 -14.29 -15.62
CA GLN A 7 19.14 -13.94 -14.22
C GLN A 7 19.17 -12.42 -14.01
N ASP A 8 18.46 -11.95 -12.98
CA ASP A 8 18.52 -10.55 -12.52
C ASP A 8 19.88 -10.27 -11.85
N ARG A 9 20.87 -9.91 -12.67
CA ARG A 9 22.22 -9.60 -12.19
C ARG A 9 22.17 -8.46 -11.16
N TYR A 10 22.69 -8.74 -9.96
CA TYR A 10 22.72 -7.84 -8.80
C TYR A 10 21.35 -7.46 -8.21
N GLY A 11 20.25 -8.10 -8.63
CA GLY A 11 18.91 -7.81 -8.09
C GLY A 11 18.39 -6.42 -8.44
N ILE A 12 18.88 -5.80 -9.52
CA ILE A 12 18.53 -4.42 -9.89
C ILE A 12 17.03 -4.31 -10.18
N VAL A 13 16.47 -5.28 -10.92
CA VAL A 13 15.05 -5.28 -11.24
C VAL A 13 14.23 -5.46 -9.97
N TYR A 14 14.64 -6.34 -9.06
CA TYR A 14 14.02 -6.46 -7.74
C TYR A 14 13.97 -5.12 -6.97
N PHE A 15 15.08 -4.37 -6.91
CA PHE A 15 15.11 -3.06 -6.25
C PHE A 15 14.24 -2.01 -6.94
N ILE A 16 14.10 -2.06 -8.27
CA ILE A 16 13.16 -1.20 -9.00
C ILE A 16 11.71 -1.48 -8.54
N PHE A 17 11.33 -2.75 -8.35
CA PHE A 17 10.00 -3.09 -7.84
C PHE A 17 9.79 -2.68 -6.38
N VAL A 18 10.82 -2.77 -5.53
CA VAL A 18 10.77 -2.22 -4.16
C VAL A 18 10.57 -0.70 -4.19
N LEU A 19 11.29 0.00 -5.07
CA LEU A 19 11.15 1.44 -5.25
C LEU A 19 9.74 1.81 -5.75
N LEU A 20 9.22 1.10 -6.76
CA LEU A 20 7.85 1.29 -7.27
C LEU A 20 6.79 1.06 -6.17
N GLY A 21 6.96 0.04 -5.34
CA GLY A 21 6.10 -0.20 -4.18
C GLY A 21 6.11 0.97 -3.20
N THR A 22 7.31 1.50 -2.90
CA THR A 22 7.48 2.67 -2.02
C THR A 22 6.78 3.91 -2.60
N GLY A 23 6.91 4.13 -3.91
CA GLY A 23 6.28 5.23 -4.64
C GLY A 23 4.74 5.17 -4.71
N THR A 24 4.10 4.04 -4.36
CA THR A 24 2.64 3.95 -4.35
C THR A 24 2.00 4.61 -3.12
N LEU A 25 2.62 4.51 -1.94
CA LEU A 25 2.04 4.95 -0.67
C LEU A 25 2.71 6.21 -0.11
N LEU A 26 3.99 6.43 -0.43
CA LEU A 26 4.74 7.58 0.07
C LEU A 26 4.07 8.94 -0.22
N PRO A 27 3.53 9.21 -1.44
CA PRO A 27 2.90 10.49 -1.73
C PRO A 27 1.74 10.79 -0.78
N TRP A 28 0.88 9.80 -0.53
CA TRP A 28 -0.24 9.92 0.40
C TRP A 28 0.24 10.16 1.84
N ASN A 29 1.24 9.41 2.29
CA ASN A 29 1.75 9.54 3.65
C ASN A 29 2.33 10.94 3.93
N VAL A 30 2.96 11.59 2.95
CA VAL A 30 3.49 12.96 3.12
C VAL A 30 2.38 13.98 3.35
N PHE A 31 1.24 13.85 2.65
CA PHE A 31 0.09 14.74 2.90
C PHE A 31 -0.49 14.57 4.31
N LEU A 32 -0.46 13.35 4.86
CA LEU A 32 -0.91 13.10 6.23
C LEU A 32 0.07 13.62 7.28
N THR A 33 1.37 13.50 7.04
CA THR A 33 2.40 13.95 8.00
C THR A 33 2.50 15.47 8.09
N GLU A 34 2.19 16.20 7.00
CA GLU A 34 2.18 17.67 6.94
C GLU A 34 0.91 18.30 7.55
N LYS A 35 0.33 17.68 8.58
CA LYS A 35 -0.84 18.19 9.31
C LYS A 35 -0.62 19.63 9.79
N GLU A 36 0.52 19.89 10.44
CA GLU A 36 0.85 21.19 11.04
C GLU A 36 0.91 22.30 10.00
N PHE A 37 1.44 21.97 8.82
CA PHE A 37 1.44 22.87 7.67
C PHE A 37 0.02 23.25 7.25
N TYR A 38 -0.87 22.26 7.06
CA TYR A 38 -2.25 22.56 6.64
C TYR A 38 -3.07 23.27 7.72
N ASP A 39 -2.79 22.99 8.98
CA ASP A 39 -3.44 23.65 10.12
C ASP A 39 -3.18 25.16 10.08
N VAL A 40 -1.93 25.60 9.94
CA VAL A 40 -1.62 27.04 9.86
C VAL A 40 -2.09 27.66 8.54
N ARG A 41 -1.95 26.94 7.42
CA ARG A 41 -2.15 27.50 6.08
C ARG A 41 -3.62 27.65 5.69
N LEU A 42 -4.49 26.78 6.19
CA LEU A 42 -5.92 26.88 5.89
C LEU A 42 -6.61 27.98 6.71
N HIS A 43 -6.03 28.42 7.83
CA HIS A 43 -6.56 29.51 8.67
C HIS A 43 -6.17 30.93 8.19
N VAL A 44 -5.48 31.06 7.06
CA VAL A 44 -5.15 32.37 6.47
C VAL A 44 -6.43 33.02 5.92
N GLN A 45 -6.80 34.20 6.43
CA GLN A 45 -8.00 34.91 6.02
C GLN A 45 -7.97 35.32 4.53
N PRO A 46 -9.10 35.24 3.79
CA PRO A 46 -10.36 34.57 4.13
C PRO A 46 -10.29 33.03 4.10
N TYR A 47 -10.92 32.37 5.08
CA TYR A 47 -11.04 30.91 5.14
C TYR A 47 -12.47 30.43 5.43
N ASN A 48 -12.73 29.15 5.12
CA ASN A 48 -13.99 28.49 5.44
C ASN A 48 -13.84 27.64 6.71
N GLY A 49 -14.54 28.05 7.78
CA GLY A 49 -14.49 27.39 9.09
C GLY A 49 -14.78 25.88 9.05
N TYR A 50 -15.71 25.45 8.19
CA TYR A 50 -16.03 24.03 8.05
C TYR A 50 -14.85 23.22 7.51
N ILE A 51 -14.11 23.77 6.54
CA ILE A 51 -12.95 23.10 5.94
C ILE A 51 -11.81 23.07 6.94
N THR A 52 -11.52 24.20 7.62
CA THR A 52 -10.42 24.30 8.57
C THR A 52 -10.62 23.41 9.80
N GLU A 53 -11.84 23.30 10.31
CA GLU A 53 -12.12 22.46 11.49
C GLU A 53 -12.11 20.96 11.16
N ASN A 54 -12.41 20.58 9.91
CA ASN A 54 -12.58 19.17 9.50
C ASN A 54 -11.58 18.71 8.44
N PHE A 55 -10.48 19.43 8.20
CA PHE A 55 -9.63 19.22 7.03
C PHE A 55 -9.06 17.81 6.93
N MET A 56 -8.60 17.21 8.04
CA MET A 56 -8.05 15.85 8.04
C MET A 56 -9.07 14.81 7.58
N SER A 57 -10.29 14.89 8.13
CA SER A 57 -11.39 13.99 7.76
C SER A 57 -11.80 14.19 6.30
N LEU A 58 -11.88 15.45 5.85
CA LEU A 58 -12.19 15.79 4.45
C LEU A 58 -11.12 15.29 3.49
N PHE A 59 -9.84 15.45 3.82
CA PHE A 59 -8.71 14.99 3.00
C PHE A 59 -8.74 13.48 2.83
N CYS A 60 -8.90 12.75 3.95
CA CYS A 60 -9.05 11.30 3.94
C CYS A 60 -10.27 10.85 3.14
N LEU A 61 -11.42 11.51 3.31
CA LEU A 61 -12.65 11.15 2.62
C LEU A 61 -12.54 11.34 1.11
N VAL A 62 -12.05 12.51 0.66
CA VAL A 62 -11.89 12.84 -0.76
C VAL A 62 -10.91 11.86 -1.43
N PHE A 63 -9.77 11.64 -0.80
CA PHE A 63 -8.75 10.73 -1.30
C PHE A 63 -9.27 9.29 -1.42
N ASN A 64 -9.82 8.73 -0.34
CA ASN A 64 -10.27 7.34 -0.31
C ASN A 64 -11.47 7.09 -1.23
N THR A 65 -12.39 8.06 -1.34
CA THR A 65 -13.53 7.97 -2.25
C THR A 65 -13.06 7.94 -3.70
N ALA A 66 -12.15 8.85 -4.08
CA ALA A 66 -11.59 8.87 -5.43
C ALA A 66 -10.84 7.56 -5.75
N ASN A 67 -10.01 7.07 -4.82
CA ASN A 67 -9.29 5.81 -4.95
C ASN A 67 -10.24 4.62 -5.14
N LEU A 68 -11.29 4.50 -4.31
CA LEU A 68 -12.23 3.37 -4.39
C LEU A 68 -13.05 3.38 -5.69
N VAL A 69 -13.49 4.56 -6.15
CA VAL A 69 -14.20 4.72 -7.43
C VAL A 69 -13.30 4.33 -8.60
N ALA A 70 -12.05 4.77 -8.60
CA ALA A 70 -11.08 4.40 -9.63
C ALA A 70 -10.77 2.89 -9.64
N LEU A 71 -10.63 2.26 -8.48
CA LEU A 71 -10.44 0.81 -8.39
C LEU A 71 -11.66 0.04 -8.91
N GLY A 72 -12.88 0.48 -8.57
CA GLY A 72 -14.11 -0.10 -9.12
C GLY A 72 -14.17 -0.01 -10.65
N PHE A 73 -13.74 1.10 -11.22
CA PHE A 73 -13.58 1.26 -12.67
C PHE A 73 -12.52 0.30 -13.25
N LEU A 74 -11.34 0.21 -12.61
CA LEU A 74 -10.25 -0.65 -13.06
C LEU A 74 -10.63 -2.13 -13.07
N VAL A 75 -11.34 -2.63 -12.04
CA VAL A 75 -11.79 -4.03 -12.00
C VAL A 75 -12.61 -4.41 -13.23
N LYS A 76 -13.40 -3.49 -13.79
CA LYS A 76 -14.23 -3.74 -14.98
C LYS A 76 -13.48 -3.52 -16.31
N PHE A 77 -12.68 -2.45 -16.40
CA PHE A 77 -12.12 -1.99 -17.68
C PHE A 77 -10.64 -2.33 -17.88
N GLN A 78 -10.00 -2.97 -16.91
CA GLN A 78 -8.57 -3.24 -16.95
C GLN A 78 -8.08 -3.91 -18.25
N LYS A 79 -8.86 -4.84 -18.82
CA LYS A 79 -8.44 -5.60 -20.02
C LYS A 79 -8.07 -4.71 -21.21
N HIS A 80 -8.56 -3.47 -21.24
CA HIS A 80 -8.32 -2.51 -22.30
C HIS A 80 -7.20 -1.51 -22.00
N LEU A 81 -6.62 -1.55 -20.79
CA LEU A 81 -5.64 -0.56 -20.34
C LEU A 81 -4.21 -1.11 -20.48
N SER A 82 -3.34 -0.31 -21.08
CA SER A 82 -1.91 -0.64 -21.19
C SER A 82 -1.15 -0.31 -19.90
N LEU A 83 -0.04 -0.99 -19.65
CA LEU A 83 0.83 -0.73 -18.49
C LEU A 83 1.37 0.71 -18.44
N ARG A 84 1.47 1.39 -19.59
CA ARG A 84 1.83 2.82 -19.64
C ARG A 84 0.78 3.69 -18.96
N VAL A 85 -0.50 3.37 -19.15
CA VAL A 85 -1.63 4.08 -18.51
C VAL A 85 -1.74 3.68 -17.04
N LEU A 86 -1.43 2.43 -16.69
CA LEU A 86 -1.56 1.94 -15.33
C LEU A 86 -0.39 2.32 -14.41
N VAL A 87 0.81 2.55 -14.94
CA VAL A 87 2.01 2.81 -14.12
C VAL A 87 2.64 4.17 -14.45
N LEU A 88 3.05 4.37 -15.70
CA LEU A 88 3.84 5.56 -16.08
C LEU A 88 3.05 6.87 -15.97
N GLN A 89 1.82 6.90 -16.50
CA GLN A 89 0.99 8.12 -16.45
C GLN A 89 0.67 8.55 -15.00
N PRO A 90 0.22 7.66 -14.09
CA PRO A 90 0.03 8.00 -12.69
C PRO A 90 1.30 8.51 -12.00
N LEU A 91 2.46 7.91 -12.28
CA LEU A 91 3.74 8.37 -11.71
C LEU A 91 4.07 9.81 -12.17
N VAL A 92 3.93 10.10 -13.46
CA VAL A 92 4.20 11.44 -14.01
C VAL A 92 3.21 12.48 -13.46
N ILE A 93 1.93 12.16 -13.39
CA ILE A 93 0.91 13.05 -12.81
C ILE A 93 1.22 13.32 -11.34
N THR A 94 1.53 12.28 -10.57
CA THR A 94 1.89 12.38 -9.15
C THR A 94 3.15 13.22 -8.95
N PHE A 95 4.16 13.05 -9.81
CA PHE A 95 5.39 13.85 -9.78
C PHE A 95 5.12 15.34 -9.99
N ILE A 96 4.38 15.69 -11.05
CA ILE A 96 4.02 17.08 -11.35
C ILE A 96 3.21 17.69 -10.20
N MET A 97 2.30 16.91 -9.62
CA MET A 97 1.44 17.37 -8.55
C MET A 97 2.19 17.56 -7.22
N LEU A 98 3.16 16.71 -6.89
CA LEU A 98 4.02 16.91 -5.71
C LEU A 98 4.90 18.16 -5.89
N LEU A 99 5.46 18.39 -7.09
CA LEU A 99 6.21 19.61 -7.37
C LEU A 99 5.34 20.87 -7.32
N SER A 100 4.10 20.81 -7.85
CA SER A 100 3.19 21.94 -7.77
C SER A 100 2.77 22.22 -6.32
N THR A 101 2.58 21.19 -5.50
CA THR A 101 2.28 21.32 -4.06
C THR A 101 3.48 21.89 -3.31
N ALA A 102 4.71 21.45 -3.62
CA ALA A 102 5.93 22.04 -3.06
C ALA A 102 6.03 23.53 -3.41
N ALA A 103 5.80 23.90 -4.67
CA ALA A 103 5.81 25.31 -5.09
C ALA A 103 4.71 26.13 -4.39
N LEU A 104 3.54 25.53 -4.16
CA LEU A 104 2.43 26.15 -3.43
C LEU A 104 2.75 26.32 -1.93
N ALA A 105 3.55 25.43 -1.35
CA ALA A 105 3.98 25.53 0.04
C ALA A 105 4.75 26.82 0.33
N LEU A 106 5.58 27.28 -0.62
CA LEU A 106 6.34 28.54 -0.51
C LEU A 106 5.48 29.80 -0.69
N ARG A 107 4.25 29.69 -1.18
CA ARG A 107 3.37 30.85 -1.43
C ARG A 107 2.55 31.22 -0.20
N THR A 108 3.21 31.75 0.82
CA THR A 108 2.63 31.92 2.17
C THR A 108 1.44 32.90 2.26
N LYS A 109 1.27 33.79 1.27
CA LYS A 109 0.23 34.83 1.26
C LYS A 109 -1.12 34.44 0.64
N ILE A 110 -1.28 33.19 0.20
CA ILE A 110 -2.52 32.73 -0.45
C ILE A 110 -3.64 32.57 0.61
N PRO A 111 -4.87 33.08 0.37
CA PRO A 111 -6.03 32.84 1.23
C PRO A 111 -6.31 31.36 1.45
N GLY A 112 -6.74 30.99 2.66
CA GLY A 112 -7.04 29.60 3.04
C GLY A 112 -8.12 28.96 2.17
N ASP A 113 -9.18 29.70 1.81
CA ASP A 113 -10.22 29.20 0.91
C ASP A 113 -9.68 28.87 -0.49
N LEU A 114 -8.75 29.69 -1.00
CA LEU A 114 -8.11 29.45 -2.30
C LEU A 114 -7.15 28.27 -2.23
N MET A 115 -6.42 28.12 -1.12
CA MET A 115 -5.56 26.96 -0.85
C MET A 115 -6.37 25.65 -0.83
N ALA A 116 -7.54 25.65 -0.16
CA ALA A 116 -8.44 24.49 -0.12
C ALA A 116 -8.95 24.12 -1.52
N LYS A 117 -9.31 25.11 -2.36
CA LYS A 117 -9.77 24.91 -3.74
C LYS A 117 -8.71 24.27 -4.65
N PHE A 118 -7.42 24.44 -4.37
CA PHE A 118 -6.35 23.75 -5.08
C PHE A 118 -5.98 22.40 -4.44
N THR A 119 -6.03 22.31 -3.12
CA THR A 119 -5.58 21.11 -2.37
C THR A 119 -6.58 19.96 -2.44
N LEU A 120 -7.89 20.23 -2.32
CA LEU A 120 -8.89 19.16 -2.34
C LEU A 120 -8.98 18.43 -3.69
N PRO A 121 -9.01 19.11 -4.86
CA PRO A 121 -9.00 18.41 -6.14
C PRO A 121 -7.69 17.69 -6.44
N SER A 122 -6.54 18.22 -6.00
CA SER A 122 -5.26 17.52 -6.15
C SER A 122 -5.20 16.25 -5.31
N LEU A 123 -5.77 16.25 -4.09
CA LEU A 123 -5.94 15.02 -3.29
C LEU A 123 -6.86 14.00 -3.97
N ALA A 124 -7.95 14.44 -4.60
CA ALA A 124 -8.81 13.55 -5.38
C ALA A 124 -8.03 12.92 -6.55
N LEU A 125 -7.28 13.73 -7.30
CA LEU A 125 -6.42 13.27 -8.40
C LEU A 125 -5.33 12.30 -7.91
N MET A 126 -4.75 12.55 -6.74
CA MET A 126 -3.81 11.62 -6.10
C MET A 126 -4.48 10.28 -5.82
N GLY A 127 -5.69 10.28 -5.25
CA GLY A 127 -6.44 9.05 -4.99
C GLY A 127 -6.70 8.25 -6.27
N LEU A 128 -7.07 8.93 -7.36
CA LEU A 128 -7.21 8.30 -8.69
C LEU A 128 -5.88 7.71 -9.18
N CYS A 129 -4.78 8.48 -9.09
CA CYS A 129 -3.47 8.01 -9.54
C CYS A 129 -2.97 6.83 -8.70
N MET A 130 -3.20 6.85 -7.38
CA MET A 130 -2.82 5.76 -6.49
C MET A 130 -3.56 4.48 -6.85
N ALA A 131 -4.87 4.53 -7.15
CA ALA A 131 -5.63 3.36 -7.59
C ALA A 131 -4.99 2.68 -8.81
N PHE A 132 -4.66 3.48 -9.82
CA PHE A 132 -4.02 3.00 -11.05
C PHE A 132 -2.64 2.45 -10.77
N LEU A 133 -1.82 3.20 -10.02
CA LEU A 133 -0.45 2.83 -9.72
C LEU A 133 -0.36 1.57 -8.86
N GLN A 134 -1.21 1.43 -7.85
CA GLN A 134 -1.28 0.25 -6.98
C GLN A 134 -1.67 -1.00 -7.80
N GLY A 135 -2.74 -0.93 -8.60
CA GLY A 135 -3.15 -2.04 -9.44
C GLY A 135 -2.15 -2.37 -10.56
N GLY A 136 -1.59 -1.33 -11.19
CA GLY A 136 -0.65 -1.43 -12.30
C GLY A 136 0.70 -2.00 -11.91
N THR A 137 1.27 -1.58 -10.77
CA THR A 137 2.56 -2.09 -10.27
C THR A 137 2.45 -3.56 -9.86
N MET A 138 1.34 -3.96 -9.24
CA MET A 138 1.06 -5.36 -8.91
C MET A 138 0.90 -6.23 -10.15
N GLN A 139 0.17 -5.74 -11.17
CA GLN A 139 0.04 -6.43 -12.46
C GLN A 139 1.39 -6.52 -13.19
N LEU A 140 2.21 -5.46 -13.15
CA LEU A 140 3.53 -5.47 -13.75
C LEU A 140 4.42 -6.52 -13.06
N ALA A 141 4.39 -6.59 -11.73
CA ALA A 141 5.21 -7.52 -10.96
C ALA A 141 4.85 -8.99 -11.20
N SER A 142 3.57 -9.30 -11.47
CA SER A 142 3.14 -10.67 -11.76
C SER A 142 3.66 -11.21 -13.09
N ILE A 143 4.12 -10.36 -14.00
CA ILE A 143 4.77 -10.78 -15.26
C ILE A 143 6.18 -11.33 -15.01
N PHE A 144 6.82 -10.91 -13.92
CA PHE A 144 8.21 -11.24 -13.64
C PHE A 144 8.33 -12.52 -12.83
N SER A 145 8.18 -12.42 -11.50
CA SER A 145 8.22 -13.57 -10.60
C SER A 145 7.67 -13.21 -9.22
N ILE A 146 7.44 -14.24 -8.41
CA ILE A 146 6.99 -14.14 -7.01
C ILE A 146 7.89 -13.20 -6.20
N SER A 147 9.22 -13.25 -6.41
CA SER A 147 10.19 -12.38 -5.73
C SER A 147 9.95 -10.91 -6.04
N HIS A 148 9.55 -10.56 -7.27
CA HIS A 148 9.31 -9.16 -7.66
C HIS A 148 8.00 -8.63 -7.08
N ILE A 149 6.96 -9.46 -7.00
CA ILE A 149 5.72 -9.13 -6.28
C ILE A 149 6.04 -8.85 -4.81
N ARG A 150 6.83 -9.71 -4.17
CA ARG A 150 7.31 -9.49 -2.80
C ARG A 150 8.09 -8.19 -2.68
N GLY A 151 8.87 -7.82 -3.69
CA GLY A 151 9.57 -6.53 -3.78
C GLY A 151 8.59 -5.36 -3.69
N VAL A 152 7.56 -5.32 -4.55
CA VAL A 152 6.51 -4.27 -4.53
C VAL A 152 5.84 -4.19 -3.16
N VAL A 153 5.37 -5.34 -2.66
CA VAL A 153 4.64 -5.40 -1.39
C VAL A 153 5.58 -4.97 -0.24
N SER A 154 6.85 -5.37 -0.22
CA SER A 154 7.80 -4.92 0.80
C SER A 154 8.08 -3.42 0.71
N GLY A 155 8.18 -2.87 -0.50
CA GLY A 155 8.35 -1.43 -0.74
C GLY A 155 7.24 -0.57 -0.12
N ILE A 156 5.99 -1.03 -0.20
CA ILE A 156 4.84 -0.37 0.44
C ILE A 156 5.06 -0.25 1.96
N ALA A 157 5.54 -1.31 2.62
CA ALA A 157 5.82 -1.29 4.06
C ALA A 157 7.02 -0.42 4.42
N VAL A 158 8.08 -0.42 3.60
CA VAL A 158 9.23 0.48 3.79
C VAL A 158 8.76 1.94 3.77
N GLY A 159 7.90 2.31 2.82
CA GLY A 159 7.29 3.64 2.78
C GLY A 159 6.56 3.99 4.08
N GLY A 160 5.73 3.08 4.59
CA GLY A 160 5.01 3.26 5.88
C GLY A 160 5.93 3.39 7.09
N LEU A 161 6.96 2.53 7.19
CA LEU A 161 7.93 2.55 8.28
C LEU A 161 8.77 3.83 8.29
N VAL A 162 9.26 4.26 7.13
CA VAL A 162 10.00 5.53 7.02
C VAL A 162 9.12 6.70 7.46
N THR A 163 7.86 6.75 7.03
CA THR A 163 6.96 7.86 7.37
C THR A 163 6.58 7.89 8.85
N SER A 164 6.34 6.74 9.48
CA SER A 164 6.02 6.68 10.91
C SER A 164 7.24 7.04 11.78
N VAL A 165 8.43 6.58 11.41
CA VAL A 165 9.69 6.95 12.09
C VAL A 165 9.97 8.44 11.94
N LEU A 166 9.80 9.02 10.75
CA LEU A 166 9.98 10.45 10.54
C LEU A 166 8.99 11.27 11.37
N SER A 167 7.72 10.87 11.42
CA SER A 167 6.71 11.53 12.27
C SER A 167 7.08 11.44 13.76
N PHE A 168 7.52 10.27 14.23
CA PHE A 168 7.97 10.07 15.61
C PHE A 168 9.18 10.95 15.95
N VAL A 169 10.19 10.99 15.08
CA VAL A 169 11.39 11.83 15.28
C VAL A 169 11.05 13.31 15.22
N SER A 170 10.11 13.72 14.37
CA SER A 170 9.63 15.11 14.31
C SER A 170 9.02 15.53 15.65
N GLN A 171 8.09 14.74 16.19
CA GLN A 171 7.46 15.01 17.48
C GLN A 171 8.44 14.94 18.65
N LEU A 172 9.41 14.02 18.60
CA LEU A 172 10.49 13.97 19.58
C LEU A 172 11.34 15.25 19.58
N ARG A 173 11.60 15.85 18.41
CA ARG A 173 12.40 17.08 18.29
C ARG A 173 11.63 18.36 18.60
N ALA A 174 10.32 18.39 18.36
CA ALA A 174 9.48 19.57 18.52
C ALA A 174 9.54 20.22 19.93
N GLN A 175 9.77 19.44 20.99
CA GLN A 175 9.98 19.97 22.36
C GLN A 175 11.46 20.09 22.79
N GLY A 176 12.41 19.53 22.02
CA GLY A 176 13.84 19.58 22.34
C GLY A 176 14.49 20.94 22.04
N GLY A 177 13.85 21.76 21.20
CA GLY A 177 14.15 23.18 21.07
C GLY A 177 13.21 23.96 21.97
N GLY A 178 13.74 24.70 22.95
CA GLY A 178 12.95 25.51 23.87
C GLY A 178 12.20 26.66 23.19
N GLY A 179 11.10 26.35 22.51
CA GLY A 179 10.11 27.31 22.02
C GLY A 179 8.85 27.18 22.85
N GLY A 180 8.49 28.26 23.53
CA GLY A 180 7.20 28.38 24.23
C GLY A 180 6.03 28.34 23.26
N ASP A 181 4.82 28.42 23.81
CA ASP A 181 3.51 28.52 23.15
C ASP A 181 3.37 29.75 22.21
N GLU A 182 4.32 30.00 21.31
CA GLU A 182 4.16 30.96 20.22
C GLU A 182 3.46 30.26 19.05
N PRO A 183 2.33 30.81 18.55
CA PRO A 183 1.64 30.26 17.39
C PRO A 183 2.57 30.29 16.18
N GLN A 184 2.89 29.11 15.64
CA GLN A 184 3.73 28.97 14.45
C GLN A 184 3.10 29.73 13.28
N THR A 185 3.90 30.56 12.61
CA THR A 185 3.43 31.34 11.47
C THR A 185 3.59 30.53 10.18
N ALA A 186 2.80 30.86 9.14
CA ALA A 186 2.88 30.20 7.84
C ALA A 186 4.30 30.23 7.21
N ASP A 187 5.10 31.25 7.54
CA ASP A 187 6.48 31.39 7.08
C ASP A 187 7.45 30.42 7.79
N ASP A 188 7.14 29.96 9.00
CA ASP A 188 7.99 29.05 9.79
C ASP A 188 7.85 27.60 9.31
N VAL A 189 6.64 27.20 8.92
CA VAL A 189 6.33 25.80 8.54
C VAL A 189 6.55 25.56 7.03
N ALA A 190 6.48 26.60 6.19
CA ALA A 190 6.60 26.48 4.74
C ALA A 190 7.91 25.82 4.24
N PRO A 191 9.11 26.13 4.78
CA PRO A 191 10.36 25.50 4.34
C PRO A 191 10.41 24.00 4.64
N ALA A 192 9.87 23.58 5.79
CA ALA A 192 9.80 22.17 6.16
C ALA A 192 8.90 21.40 5.19
N ALA A 193 7.67 21.89 4.97
CA ALA A 193 6.73 21.29 4.03
C ALA A 193 7.30 21.21 2.60
N PHE A 194 7.97 22.27 2.13
CA PHE A 194 8.65 22.28 0.83
C PHE A 194 9.66 21.15 0.69
N MET A 195 10.49 20.95 1.72
CA MET A 195 11.50 19.87 1.75
C MET A 195 10.84 18.49 1.73
N TYR A 196 9.77 18.28 2.50
CA TYR A 196 9.05 17.00 2.51
C TYR A 196 8.39 16.69 1.16
N PHE A 197 7.66 17.65 0.56
CA PHE A 197 7.04 17.44 -0.76
C PHE A 197 8.08 17.23 -1.87
N SER A 198 9.21 17.94 -1.81
CA SER A 198 10.30 17.80 -2.77
C SER A 198 11.06 16.48 -2.61
N ALA A 199 11.29 16.02 -1.38
CA ALA A 199 11.86 14.70 -1.11
C ALA A 199 10.95 13.58 -1.65
N SER A 200 9.63 13.70 -1.46
CA SER A 200 8.66 12.77 -2.03
C SER A 200 8.67 12.79 -3.56
N ALA A 201 8.71 13.98 -4.17
CA ALA A 201 8.83 14.13 -5.61
C ALA A 201 10.12 13.48 -6.16
N ALA A 202 11.25 13.59 -5.45
CA ALA A 202 12.50 12.95 -5.83
C ALA A 202 12.38 11.41 -5.84
N VAL A 203 11.70 10.82 -4.85
CA VAL A 203 11.43 9.37 -4.82
C VAL A 203 10.55 8.96 -6.00
N ILE A 204 9.51 9.74 -6.34
CA ILE A 204 8.68 9.46 -7.52
C ILE A 204 9.46 9.65 -8.83
N GLY A 205 10.35 10.63 -8.91
CA GLY A 205 11.27 10.79 -10.03
C GLY A 205 12.18 9.56 -10.20
N ALA A 206 12.69 9.02 -9.10
CA ALA A 206 13.44 7.77 -9.11
C ALA A 206 12.57 6.57 -9.53
N CYS A 207 11.29 6.52 -9.16
CA CYS A 207 10.33 5.52 -9.64
C CYS A 207 10.13 5.60 -11.16
N ILE A 208 10.00 6.81 -11.73
CA ILE A 208 9.88 7.03 -13.17
C ILE A 208 11.13 6.54 -13.90
N ALA A 209 12.32 6.93 -13.42
CA ALA A 209 13.59 6.48 -13.98
C ALA A 209 13.74 4.95 -13.88
N GLY A 210 13.38 4.37 -12.74
CA GLY A 210 13.36 2.93 -12.51
C GLY A 210 12.46 2.21 -13.51
N TYR A 211 11.19 2.61 -13.64
CA TYR A 211 10.27 2.05 -14.62
C TYR A 211 10.79 2.16 -16.06
N TRP A 212 11.35 3.31 -16.43
CA TRP A 212 11.90 3.52 -17.77
C TRP A 212 13.16 2.67 -18.05
N SER A 213 13.91 2.31 -17.01
CA SER A 213 15.10 1.45 -17.15
C SER A 213 14.77 -0.04 -17.33
N ILE A 214 13.57 -0.51 -16.95
CA ILE A 214 13.21 -1.95 -17.02
C ILE A 214 13.41 -2.55 -18.43
N PRO A 215 12.94 -1.93 -19.53
CA PRO A 215 13.16 -2.45 -20.89
C PRO A 215 14.61 -2.37 -21.38
N MET A 216 15.46 -1.60 -20.69
CA MET A 216 16.89 -1.47 -21.01
C MET A 216 17.73 -2.55 -20.32
N LEU A 217 17.22 -3.14 -19.23
CA LEU A 217 17.91 -4.20 -18.51
C LEU A 217 17.67 -5.56 -19.20
N PRO A 218 18.70 -6.42 -19.37
CA PRO A 218 18.56 -7.70 -20.08
C PRO A 218 17.43 -8.60 -19.53
N TYR A 219 17.36 -8.75 -18.21
CA TYR A 219 16.32 -9.53 -17.53
C TYR A 219 14.91 -8.93 -17.72
N GLY A 220 14.79 -7.61 -17.59
CA GLY A 220 13.51 -6.93 -17.78
C GLY A 220 13.01 -6.95 -19.21
N ARG A 221 13.90 -6.73 -20.18
CA ARG A 221 13.59 -6.85 -21.60
C ARG A 221 13.15 -8.26 -21.95
N TYR A 222 13.86 -9.28 -21.47
CA TYR A 222 13.51 -10.69 -21.69
C TYR A 222 12.09 -11.01 -21.21
N LYS A 223 11.75 -10.68 -19.96
CA LYS A 223 10.41 -10.94 -19.40
C LYS A 223 9.30 -10.15 -20.12
N LEU A 224 9.57 -8.90 -20.52
CA LEU A 224 8.59 -8.07 -21.24
C LEU A 224 8.37 -8.49 -22.70
N LEU A 225 9.40 -9.03 -23.37
CA LEU A 225 9.28 -9.64 -24.71
C LEU A 225 8.43 -10.91 -24.65
N LEU A 226 8.67 -11.76 -23.65
CA LEU A 226 7.92 -12.99 -23.45
C LEU A 226 6.44 -12.72 -23.17
N ALA A 227 6.15 -11.69 -22.38
CA ALA A 227 4.78 -11.20 -22.14
C ALA A 227 4.14 -10.49 -23.35
N GLY A 228 4.87 -10.33 -24.46
CA GLY A 228 4.38 -9.69 -25.68
C GLY A 228 4.13 -8.17 -25.58
N ILE A 229 4.66 -7.52 -24.55
CA ILE A 229 4.51 -6.07 -24.31
C ILE A 229 5.45 -5.26 -25.19
N ILE A 230 6.67 -5.78 -25.39
CA ILE A 230 7.63 -5.26 -26.37
C ILE A 230 7.51 -6.15 -27.61
N ASP A 231 7.43 -5.55 -28.79
CA ASP A 231 7.38 -6.31 -30.05
C ASP A 231 8.60 -5.98 -30.90
N ASP A 232 9.67 -6.77 -30.75
CA ASP A 232 10.76 -6.83 -31.71
C ASP A 232 10.67 -8.17 -32.46
N PRO A 233 10.25 -8.17 -33.74
CA PRO A 233 10.03 -9.39 -34.50
C PRO A 233 11.31 -10.20 -34.78
N LYS A 234 12.51 -9.61 -34.62
CA LYS A 234 13.78 -10.34 -34.78
C LYS A 234 14.16 -11.06 -33.50
N GLU A 235 14.09 -10.37 -32.36
CA GLU A 235 14.40 -10.96 -31.05
C GLU A 235 13.36 -12.00 -30.62
N ARG A 236 12.06 -11.75 -30.89
CA ARG A 236 10.99 -12.72 -30.59
C ARG A 236 11.18 -14.03 -31.35
N LYS A 237 11.56 -13.98 -32.63
CA LYS A 237 11.85 -15.18 -33.43
C LYS A 237 13.01 -15.98 -32.86
N MET A 238 14.03 -15.29 -32.34
CA MET A 238 15.19 -15.92 -31.71
C MET A 238 14.84 -16.61 -30.39
N LEU A 239 13.91 -16.04 -29.59
CA LEU A 239 13.37 -16.72 -28.40
C LEU A 239 12.54 -17.96 -28.75
N THR A 240 11.70 -17.90 -29.79
CA THR A 240 10.77 -18.99 -30.14
C THR A 240 11.41 -20.16 -30.88
N VAL A 241 12.58 -19.99 -31.47
CA VAL A 241 13.27 -21.03 -32.26
C VAL A 241 14.04 -22.00 -31.34
N ASP A 242 14.17 -21.68 -30.06
CA ASP A 242 15.36 -22.09 -29.32
C ASP A 242 15.07 -22.72 -27.93
N GLU A 243 13.82 -23.00 -27.52
CA GLU A 243 13.54 -23.83 -26.31
C GLU A 243 12.25 -24.67 -26.35
N ASP A 244 12.44 -26.00 -26.22
CA ASP A 244 11.54 -26.99 -25.60
C ASP A 244 11.66 -26.91 -24.05
N PHE A 245 11.39 -25.75 -23.43
CA PHE A 245 11.38 -25.62 -21.96
C PHE A 245 9.97 -25.70 -21.37
N GLU A 246 9.78 -26.70 -20.50
CA GLU A 246 8.75 -26.75 -19.47
C GLU A 246 9.09 -25.73 -18.36
N GLU A 247 8.75 -24.46 -18.56
CA GLU A 247 8.38 -23.58 -17.46
C GLU A 247 7.06 -22.89 -17.81
N PRO A 248 5.99 -23.04 -17.00
CA PRO A 248 4.72 -22.42 -17.29
C PRO A 248 4.83 -20.92 -16.99
N LEU A 249 5.28 -20.14 -17.97
CA LEU A 249 5.24 -18.69 -17.89
C LEU A 249 3.82 -18.19 -18.14
N LEU A 250 3.43 -17.31 -17.24
CA LEU A 250 2.07 -17.22 -16.75
C LEU A 250 1.13 -16.42 -17.68
N THR A 251 1.53 -15.78 -18.78
CA THR A 251 0.60 -14.97 -19.60
C THR A 251 0.70 -15.24 -21.10
N VAL A 252 -0.31 -15.91 -21.67
CA VAL A 252 -0.60 -15.88 -23.11
C VAL A 252 -1.61 -14.76 -23.35
N VAL A 253 -1.16 -13.64 -23.90
CA VAL A 253 -2.05 -12.57 -24.39
C VAL A 253 -2.39 -12.88 -25.84
N GLU A 254 -3.64 -13.23 -26.13
CA GLU A 254 -4.15 -13.39 -27.50
C GLU A 254 -4.12 -12.05 -28.25
N ARG A 255 -3.54 -12.06 -29.47
CA ARG A 255 -3.68 -10.98 -30.44
C ARG A 255 -4.99 -11.15 -31.19
N SER A 256 -5.73 -10.05 -31.35
CA SER A 256 -6.82 -9.96 -32.33
C SER A 256 -6.22 -9.97 -33.74
N ASP A 257 -6.42 -11.08 -34.47
CA ASP A 257 -5.95 -11.25 -35.84
C ASP A 257 -6.73 -10.37 -36.83
N THR A 258 -6.10 -9.31 -37.33
CA THR A 258 -6.46 -8.70 -38.62
C THR A 258 -5.18 -8.38 -39.39
N GLY A 259 -4.69 -9.37 -40.16
CA GLY A 259 -3.63 -9.17 -41.15
C GLY A 259 -3.26 -10.47 -41.87
N PRO A 260 -3.16 -10.49 -43.22
CA PRO A 260 -2.89 -11.71 -43.94
C PRO A 260 -1.39 -12.00 -43.92
N SER A 261 -0.95 -13.13 -43.37
CA SER A 261 0.39 -13.65 -43.65
C SER A 261 0.43 -15.18 -43.64
N THR A 262 0.96 -15.69 -44.74
CA THR A 262 1.14 -17.07 -45.15
C THR A 262 2.30 -17.73 -44.37
N SER A 263 1.97 -18.74 -43.55
CA SER A 263 2.83 -19.87 -43.07
C SER A 263 2.16 -20.52 -41.83
N THR A 264 1.03 -21.19 -42.04
CA THR A 264 0.08 -21.56 -40.96
C THR A 264 0.03 -23.06 -40.60
N GLY A 265 0.95 -23.89 -41.07
CA GLY A 265 0.92 -25.34 -40.80
C GLY A 265 1.39 -25.72 -39.39
N SER A 266 2.62 -25.34 -39.01
CA SER A 266 3.26 -25.82 -37.76
C SER A 266 3.02 -24.92 -36.54
N ARG A 267 2.81 -23.62 -36.75
CA ARG A 267 2.74 -22.60 -35.69
C ARG A 267 1.44 -22.63 -34.87
N ASN A 268 0.34 -23.07 -35.51
CA ASN A 268 -0.95 -23.21 -34.85
C ASN A 268 -0.99 -24.46 -33.96
N GLU A 269 -0.23 -25.50 -34.28
CA GLU A 269 -0.24 -26.75 -33.52
C GLU A 269 0.56 -26.65 -32.22
N THR A 270 1.74 -26.02 -32.22
CA THR A 270 2.56 -25.81 -31.02
C THR A 270 1.93 -24.82 -30.03
N THR A 271 1.40 -23.70 -30.53
CA THR A 271 0.68 -22.73 -29.68
C THR A 271 -0.56 -23.37 -29.05
N ARG A 272 -1.29 -24.17 -29.83
CA ARG A 272 -2.45 -24.91 -29.35
C ARG A 272 -2.04 -26.01 -28.36
N ALA A 273 -0.93 -26.70 -28.57
CA ALA A 273 -0.41 -27.70 -27.64
C ALA A 273 0.01 -27.10 -26.29
N ALA A 274 0.66 -25.93 -26.28
CA ALA A 274 1.03 -25.22 -25.05
C ALA A 274 -0.20 -24.68 -24.29
N ILE A 275 -1.21 -24.19 -25.01
CA ILE A 275 -2.49 -23.80 -24.39
C ILE A 275 -3.17 -25.03 -23.77
N ILE A 276 -3.19 -26.16 -24.49
CA ILE A 276 -3.77 -27.43 -24.01
C ILE A 276 -3.01 -27.97 -22.80
N SER A 277 -1.67 -27.89 -22.74
CA SER A 277 -0.89 -28.35 -21.58
C SER A 277 -1.17 -27.50 -20.34
N VAL A 278 -1.21 -26.17 -20.49
CA VAL A 278 -1.54 -25.26 -19.38
C VAL A 278 -2.99 -25.43 -18.92
N GLU A 279 -3.92 -25.64 -19.84
CA GLU A 279 -5.31 -25.91 -19.52
C GLU A 279 -5.46 -27.28 -18.83
N SER A 280 -4.70 -28.29 -19.24
CA SER A 280 -4.62 -29.58 -18.56
C SER A 280 -4.10 -29.44 -17.11
N ASP A 281 -3.00 -28.72 -16.90
CA ASP A 281 -2.46 -28.47 -15.54
C ASP A 281 -3.44 -27.70 -14.66
N TYR A 282 -4.14 -26.71 -15.23
CA TYR A 282 -5.20 -25.98 -14.54
C TYR A 282 -6.40 -26.87 -14.20
N THR A 283 -6.81 -27.79 -15.09
CA THR A 283 -7.90 -28.74 -14.80
C THR A 283 -7.53 -29.72 -13.69
N ILE A 284 -6.26 -30.11 -13.57
CA ILE A 284 -5.75 -30.94 -12.47
C ILE A 284 -5.72 -30.16 -11.16
N TYR A 285 -5.25 -28.90 -11.20
CA TYR A 285 -5.22 -28.01 -10.03
C TYR A 285 -6.63 -27.64 -9.54
N SER A 286 -7.63 -27.56 -10.42
CA SER A 286 -9.00 -27.18 -10.10
C SER A 286 -9.92 -28.33 -9.64
N ARG A 287 -9.35 -29.47 -9.21
CA ARG A 287 -10.14 -30.62 -8.76
C ARG A 287 -10.99 -30.35 -7.52
N THR A 288 -10.56 -29.46 -6.62
CA THR A 288 -11.32 -29.13 -5.41
C THR A 288 -12.01 -27.77 -5.50
N TRP A 289 -13.14 -27.60 -4.82
CA TRP A 289 -13.88 -26.33 -4.78
C TRP A 289 -13.01 -25.16 -4.30
N GLN A 290 -12.15 -25.39 -3.30
CA GLN A 290 -11.26 -24.36 -2.77
C GLN A 290 -10.20 -23.93 -3.79
N GLN A 291 -9.69 -24.85 -4.62
CA GLN A 291 -8.70 -24.51 -5.65
C GLN A 291 -9.35 -23.76 -6.81
N ARG A 292 -10.56 -24.16 -7.22
CA ARG A 292 -11.35 -23.44 -8.23
C ARG A 292 -11.63 -21.99 -7.85
N ASN A 293 -11.87 -21.74 -6.57
CA ASN A 293 -12.18 -20.40 -6.05
C ASN A 293 -10.99 -19.77 -5.32
N ALA A 294 -9.76 -20.30 -5.49
CA ALA A 294 -8.61 -19.90 -4.70
C ALA A 294 -8.33 -18.40 -4.79
N PHE A 295 -8.37 -17.83 -5.99
CA PHE A 295 -8.18 -16.41 -6.21
C PHE A 295 -9.19 -15.55 -5.44
N TYR A 296 -10.47 -15.91 -5.49
CA TYR A 296 -11.52 -15.18 -4.78
C TYR A 296 -11.39 -15.33 -3.27
N ILE A 297 -11.06 -16.53 -2.78
CA ILE A 297 -10.82 -16.77 -1.35
C ILE A 297 -9.64 -15.92 -0.85
N TYR A 298 -8.57 -15.82 -1.64
CA TYR A 298 -7.44 -14.95 -1.37
C TYR A 298 -7.83 -13.46 -1.34
N CYS A 299 -8.60 -12.99 -2.31
CA CYS A 299 -9.10 -11.62 -2.31
C CYS A 299 -10.02 -11.33 -1.11
N THR A 300 -10.91 -12.24 -0.75
CA THR A 300 -11.74 -12.13 0.46
C THR A 300 -10.88 -12.11 1.72
N SER A 301 -9.81 -12.91 1.76
CA SER A 301 -8.88 -12.93 2.89
C SER A 301 -8.08 -11.62 3.00
N LEU A 302 -7.67 -11.01 1.87
CA LEU A 302 -7.08 -9.67 1.85
C LEU A 302 -8.07 -8.62 2.37
N PHE A 303 -9.31 -8.64 1.89
CA PHE A 303 -10.36 -7.74 2.35
C PHE A 303 -10.56 -7.84 3.87
N LEU A 304 -10.71 -9.05 4.41
CA LEU A 304 -10.87 -9.28 5.85
C LEU A 304 -9.63 -8.86 6.64
N CYS A 305 -8.44 -9.17 6.14
CA CYS A 305 -7.15 -8.79 6.73
C CYS A 305 -7.05 -7.27 6.97
N LEU A 306 -7.40 -6.47 5.97
CA LEU A 306 -7.37 -5.01 6.08
C LEU A 306 -8.56 -4.46 6.87
N CYS A 307 -9.75 -5.05 6.72
CA CYS A 307 -10.94 -4.66 7.49
C CYS A 307 -10.72 -4.82 9.00
N VAL A 308 -10.16 -5.96 9.44
CA VAL A 308 -9.83 -6.25 10.84
C VAL A 308 -8.76 -5.30 11.38
N THR A 309 -7.80 -4.90 10.56
CA THR A 309 -6.75 -4.00 11.00
C THR A 309 -7.29 -2.58 11.12
N MET A 310 -7.98 -2.09 10.08
CA MET A 310 -8.54 -0.75 10.04
C MET A 310 -9.73 -0.54 10.99
N SER A 311 -10.37 -1.61 11.49
CA SER A 311 -11.39 -1.50 12.54
C SER A 311 -10.80 -1.09 13.89
N THR A 312 -9.51 -1.33 14.13
CA THR A 312 -8.86 -1.08 15.42
C THR A 312 -7.69 -0.11 15.32
N HIS A 313 -6.83 -0.21 14.30
CA HIS A 313 -5.69 0.66 14.07
C HIS A 313 -5.83 1.46 12.76
N PRO A 314 -5.64 2.80 12.77
CA PRO A 314 -5.31 3.62 13.92
C PRO A 314 -6.51 4.00 14.81
N GLY A 315 -7.75 3.92 14.30
CA GLY A 315 -8.92 4.59 14.88
C GLY A 315 -9.18 4.36 16.37
N ILE A 316 -9.13 3.13 16.85
CA ILE A 316 -9.31 2.81 18.28
C ILE A 316 -7.99 2.90 19.03
N SER A 317 -6.91 2.40 18.43
CA SER A 317 -5.58 2.39 19.04
C SER A 317 -5.03 3.79 19.36
N SER A 318 -5.51 4.85 18.70
CA SER A 318 -5.14 6.23 19.02
C SER A 318 -5.73 6.74 20.34
N PHE A 319 -6.75 6.06 20.89
CA PHE A 319 -7.27 6.35 22.23
C PHE A 319 -6.46 5.68 23.34
N ILE A 320 -5.51 4.82 23.01
CA ILE A 320 -4.72 4.12 24.03
C ILE A 320 -3.67 5.07 24.59
N CYS A 321 -3.68 5.24 25.91
CA CYS A 321 -2.63 5.95 26.63
C CYS A 321 -1.92 5.02 27.61
N SER A 322 -0.72 5.42 28.02
CA SER A 322 -0.03 4.78 29.15
C SER A 322 -0.92 4.84 30.40
N VAL A 323 -0.91 3.78 31.20
CA VAL A 323 -1.76 3.64 32.39
C VAL A 323 -1.49 4.75 33.41
N ASP A 324 -0.24 5.22 33.48
CA ASP A 324 0.17 6.29 34.37
C ASP A 324 -0.04 7.71 33.76
N ASN A 325 -0.69 7.82 32.60
CA ASN A 325 -0.88 9.10 31.91
C ASN A 325 -2.05 9.89 32.54
N PRO A 326 -1.88 11.19 32.83
CA PRO A 326 -2.93 11.99 33.46
C PRO A 326 -4.07 12.43 32.51
N ALA A 327 -4.01 12.06 31.22
CA ALA A 327 -5.03 12.44 30.25
C ALA A 327 -6.40 11.87 30.60
N LYS A 328 -7.42 12.74 30.57
CA LYS A 328 -8.84 12.35 30.70
C LYS A 328 -9.52 12.12 29.36
N VAL A 329 -8.95 12.67 28.29
CA VAL A 329 -9.43 12.54 26.91
C VAL A 329 -8.19 12.48 26.01
N SER A 330 -8.17 11.58 25.02
CA SER A 330 -7.11 11.55 24.01
C SER A 330 -7.00 12.88 23.25
N PRO A 331 -5.81 13.30 22.78
CA PRO A 331 -4.53 12.58 22.82
C PRO A 331 -3.88 12.56 24.20
N CYS A 332 -2.91 11.66 24.40
CA CYS A 332 -2.20 11.50 25.66
C CYS A 332 -1.46 12.78 26.08
N ALA A 333 -1.49 13.10 27.37
CA ALA A 333 -0.90 14.32 27.90
C ALA A 333 0.63 14.20 27.95
N SER A 334 1.32 15.31 27.71
CA SER A 334 2.77 15.41 27.92
C SER A 334 3.08 15.30 29.42
N ARG A 335 4.12 14.53 29.77
CA ARG A 335 4.53 14.31 31.17
C ARG A 335 5.76 15.12 31.51
N ASN A 336 5.56 16.19 32.29
CA ASN A 336 6.64 17.02 32.81
C ASN A 336 7.32 16.42 34.06
N ASP A 337 6.65 15.48 34.74
CA ASP A 337 7.11 14.93 36.02
C ASP A 337 8.27 13.94 35.88
N LYS A 338 8.47 13.36 34.68
CA LYS A 338 9.56 12.43 34.36
C LYS A 338 10.36 12.98 33.18
N PRO A 339 11.39 13.81 33.41
CA PRO A 339 12.20 14.36 32.32
C PRO A 339 12.98 13.24 31.62
N GLY A 340 13.01 13.30 30.28
CA GLY A 340 13.72 12.35 29.43
C GLY A 340 12.80 11.59 28.46
N VAL A 341 13.42 10.85 27.54
CA VAL A 341 12.71 10.17 26.43
C VAL A 341 11.68 9.16 26.96
N LEU A 342 11.99 8.46 28.05
CA LEU A 342 11.09 7.45 28.62
C LEU A 342 9.80 8.07 29.17
N GLY A 343 9.87 9.22 29.83
CA GLY A 343 8.69 9.94 30.32
C GLY A 343 7.80 10.44 29.20
N ARG A 344 8.40 10.86 28.08
CA ARG A 344 7.69 11.25 26.85
C ARG A 344 7.06 10.07 26.12
N ILE A 345 7.71 8.91 26.09
CA ILE A 345 7.12 7.66 25.58
C ILE A 345 5.87 7.29 26.39
N GLN A 346 5.88 7.47 27.71
CA GLN A 346 4.69 7.30 28.56
C GLN A 346 3.71 8.50 28.51
N GLY A 347 4.04 9.52 27.72
CA GLY A 347 3.34 10.79 27.59
C GLY A 347 2.80 11.01 26.17
N ASP A 348 3.24 12.11 25.57
CA ASP A 348 2.87 12.58 24.24
C ASP A 348 3.30 11.63 23.10
N LEU A 349 4.38 10.85 23.29
CA LEU A 349 4.93 9.97 22.27
C LEU A 349 4.36 8.54 22.30
N PHE A 350 3.42 8.24 23.20
CA PHE A 350 2.86 6.88 23.34
C PHE A 350 2.15 6.43 22.05
N VAL A 351 1.22 7.25 21.55
CA VAL A 351 0.48 6.96 20.31
C VAL A 351 1.40 6.95 19.07
N PRO A 352 2.29 7.93 18.86
CA PRO A 352 3.30 7.88 17.80
C PRO A 352 4.15 6.60 17.82
N LEU A 353 4.53 6.10 19.00
CA LEU A 353 5.24 4.83 19.13
C LEU A 353 4.41 3.65 18.61
N LEU A 354 3.10 3.62 18.87
CA LEU A 354 2.20 2.58 18.34
C LEU A 354 2.20 2.56 16.80
N PHE A 355 2.21 3.72 16.14
CA PHE A 355 2.31 3.79 14.66
C PHE A 355 3.64 3.21 14.14
N VAL A 356 4.75 3.49 14.84
CA VAL A 356 6.07 2.93 14.50
C VAL A 356 6.08 1.42 14.72
N LEU A 357 5.56 0.93 15.84
CA LEU A 357 5.48 -0.49 16.16
C LEU A 357 4.59 -1.24 15.16
N PHE A 358 3.45 -0.67 14.77
CA PHE A 358 2.60 -1.23 13.74
C PHE A 358 3.34 -1.35 12.40
N SER A 359 3.99 -0.27 11.97
CA SER A 359 4.71 -0.22 10.69
C SER A 359 5.91 -1.17 10.68
N LEU A 360 6.64 -1.27 11.81
CA LEU A 360 7.71 -2.23 12.00
C LEU A 360 7.19 -3.67 11.94
N GLY A 361 6.07 -3.93 12.61
CA GLY A 361 5.36 -5.20 12.55
C GLY A 361 5.02 -5.56 11.11
N ASP A 362 4.32 -4.69 10.37
CA ASP A 362 3.94 -4.93 8.97
C ASP A 362 5.16 -5.23 8.10
N PHE A 363 6.25 -4.46 8.24
CA PHE A 363 7.51 -4.73 7.56
C PHE A 363 8.10 -6.11 7.90
N LEU A 364 8.21 -6.44 9.19
CA LEU A 364 8.72 -7.75 9.64
C LEU A 364 7.84 -8.90 9.15
N GLY A 365 6.53 -8.76 9.16
CA GLY A 365 5.59 -9.73 8.63
C GLY A 365 5.81 -10.01 7.15
N ARG A 366 5.95 -8.95 6.34
CA ARG A 366 6.24 -9.07 4.91
C ARG A 366 7.60 -9.73 4.67
N PHE A 367 8.61 -9.39 5.47
CA PHE A 367 9.92 -10.04 5.41
C PHE A 367 9.83 -11.54 5.74
N LEU A 368 9.13 -11.91 6.82
CA LEU A 368 8.95 -13.31 7.26
C LEU A 368 8.23 -14.17 6.23
N SER A 369 7.27 -13.62 5.49
CA SER A 369 6.57 -14.35 4.42
C SER A 369 7.53 -14.85 3.32
N GLY A 370 8.69 -14.20 3.19
CA GLY A 370 9.73 -14.56 2.24
C GLY A 370 10.58 -15.77 2.63
N TYR A 371 10.34 -16.36 3.80
CA TYR A 371 11.10 -17.49 4.33
C TYR A 371 10.21 -18.71 4.60
N GLY A 372 10.84 -19.88 4.74
CA GLY A 372 10.15 -21.11 5.12
C GLY A 372 9.16 -21.63 4.06
N PRO A 373 8.09 -22.33 4.48
CA PRO A 373 7.18 -23.00 3.56
C PRO A 373 6.38 -22.03 2.67
N TRP A 374 6.15 -20.79 3.13
CA TRP A 374 5.38 -19.78 2.41
C TRP A 374 6.12 -19.15 1.23
N ALA A 375 7.45 -19.28 1.18
CA ALA A 375 8.26 -18.74 0.09
C ALA A 375 8.17 -19.57 -1.20
N HIS A 376 7.94 -20.88 -1.07
CA HIS A 376 8.04 -21.83 -2.20
C HIS A 376 6.71 -22.49 -2.56
N GLY A 377 5.79 -22.62 -1.61
CA GLY A 377 4.51 -23.33 -1.82
C GLY A 377 3.30 -22.43 -1.58
N ALA A 378 2.34 -22.46 -2.51
CA ALA A 378 1.06 -21.80 -2.32
C ALA A 378 0.30 -22.48 -1.15
N PRO A 379 -0.03 -21.74 -0.09
CA PRO A 379 -0.79 -22.30 1.03
C PRO A 379 -2.22 -22.66 0.61
N LYS A 380 -2.87 -23.56 1.36
CA LYS A 380 -4.27 -23.91 1.08
C LYS A 380 -5.17 -22.68 1.23
N PRO A 381 -6.06 -22.36 0.26
CA PRO A 381 -6.89 -21.15 0.29
C PRO A 381 -7.70 -20.98 1.58
N LEU A 382 -8.31 -22.07 2.08
CA LEU A 382 -9.09 -22.04 3.32
C LEU A 382 -8.22 -21.81 4.56
N SER A 383 -6.96 -22.22 4.55
CA SER A 383 -6.03 -21.93 5.66
C SER A 383 -5.70 -20.44 5.75
N ILE A 384 -5.60 -19.77 4.60
CA ILE A 384 -5.38 -18.32 4.52
C ILE A 384 -6.63 -17.56 5.01
N LEU A 385 -7.82 -18.02 4.63
CA LEU A 385 -9.07 -17.45 5.14
C LEU A 385 -9.20 -17.64 6.65
N ALA A 386 -8.92 -18.84 7.16
CA ALA A 386 -8.91 -19.10 8.61
C ALA A 386 -7.90 -18.20 9.33
N TYR A 387 -6.71 -17.99 8.77
CA TYR A 387 -5.74 -17.05 9.32
C TYR A 387 -6.29 -15.61 9.36
N ALA A 388 -6.94 -15.15 8.29
CA ALA A 388 -7.59 -13.83 8.27
C ALA A 388 -8.65 -13.68 9.37
N VAL A 389 -9.46 -14.72 9.61
CA VAL A 389 -10.49 -14.73 10.67
C VAL A 389 -9.86 -14.76 12.07
N LEU A 390 -8.79 -15.52 12.28
CA LEU A 390 -8.09 -15.59 13.56
C LEU A 390 -7.51 -14.23 13.98
N ARG A 391 -7.17 -13.36 13.01
CA ARG A 391 -6.72 -11.98 13.30
C ARG A 391 -7.78 -11.14 14.02
N CYS A 392 -9.07 -11.48 13.93
CA CYS A 392 -10.12 -10.82 14.72
C CYS A 392 -9.85 -10.93 16.22
N GLY A 393 -9.24 -12.03 16.69
CA GLY A 393 -8.86 -12.18 18.09
C GLY A 393 -7.74 -11.22 18.52
N VAL A 394 -6.73 -11.04 17.66
CA VAL A 394 -5.63 -10.08 17.91
C VAL A 394 -6.16 -8.65 17.90
N ALA A 395 -7.06 -8.31 16.97
CA ALA A 395 -7.69 -7.00 16.93
C ALA A 395 -8.60 -6.76 18.15
N ALA A 396 -9.39 -7.76 18.57
CA ALA A 396 -10.24 -7.64 19.75
C ALA A 396 -9.43 -7.37 21.03
N ALA A 397 -8.20 -7.87 21.14
CA ALA A 397 -7.31 -7.56 22.27
C ALA A 397 -7.06 -6.06 22.44
N VAL A 398 -7.06 -5.27 21.34
CA VAL A 398 -6.92 -3.80 21.39
C VAL A 398 -8.05 -3.15 22.18
N LEU A 399 -9.27 -3.71 22.16
CA LEU A 399 -10.45 -3.17 22.84
C LEU A 399 -10.39 -3.31 24.36
N PHE A 400 -9.51 -4.16 24.88
CA PHE A 400 -9.33 -4.45 26.31
C PHE A 400 -8.07 -3.78 26.90
N CYS A 401 -7.37 -2.97 26.11
CA CYS A 401 -6.30 -2.10 26.57
C CYS A 401 -6.85 -0.92 27.40
N HIS A 402 -5.97 -0.14 27.98
CA HIS A 402 -6.32 1.12 28.63
C HIS A 402 -6.70 2.20 27.60
N LEU A 403 -8.00 2.38 27.34
CA LEU A 403 -8.53 3.40 26.42
C LEU A 403 -9.00 4.65 27.17
N VAL A 404 -8.55 5.82 26.71
CA VAL A 404 -8.94 7.13 27.24
C VAL A 404 -9.82 7.84 26.22
N THR A 405 -11.13 7.67 26.33
CA THR A 405 -12.14 8.23 25.43
C THR A 405 -12.91 9.41 26.06
N PRO A 406 -13.57 10.28 25.27
CA PRO A 406 -14.33 11.43 25.80
C PRO A 406 -15.45 11.04 26.78
N THR A 407 -16.08 9.90 26.54
CA THR A 407 -17.04 9.28 27.45
C THR A 407 -16.50 7.92 27.92
N PRO A 408 -16.95 7.41 29.08
CA PRO A 408 -16.51 6.12 29.59
C PRO A 408 -16.59 4.99 28.57
N TRP A 409 -15.49 4.27 28.41
CA TRP A 409 -15.44 3.04 27.64
C TRP A 409 -16.14 1.92 28.42
N LEU A 410 -17.06 1.21 27.77
CA LEU A 410 -17.96 0.24 28.41
C LEU A 410 -17.34 -1.14 28.66
N LEU A 411 -16.19 -1.45 28.03
CA LEU A 411 -15.50 -2.72 28.25
C LEU A 411 -14.49 -2.59 29.40
N ASP A 412 -14.41 -3.65 30.20
CA ASP A 412 -13.41 -3.75 31.27
C ASP A 412 -11.98 -3.80 30.72
N GLU A 413 -11.07 -3.14 31.44
CA GLU A 413 -9.64 -3.16 31.16
C GLU A 413 -9.01 -4.46 31.68
N TYR A 414 -8.73 -5.40 30.77
CA TYR A 414 -8.00 -6.64 31.12
C TYR A 414 -6.49 -6.52 30.87
N LEU A 415 -6.06 -5.66 29.95
CA LEU A 415 -4.66 -5.49 29.54
C LEU A 415 -4.08 -4.18 30.11
N SER A 416 -3.95 -4.14 31.43
CA SER A 416 -3.62 -2.93 32.21
C SER A 416 -2.13 -2.62 32.34
N GLN A 417 -1.31 -3.03 31.38
CA GLN A 417 0.13 -2.77 31.39
C GLN A 417 0.58 -2.21 30.05
N ASP A 418 1.46 -1.20 30.07
CA ASP A 418 1.93 -0.48 28.87
C ASP A 418 2.57 -1.37 27.80
N TYR A 419 3.13 -2.53 28.20
CA TYR A 419 3.74 -3.48 27.25
C TYR A 419 2.71 -4.26 26.41
N TRP A 420 1.45 -4.38 26.88
CA TRP A 420 0.40 -5.10 26.16
C TRP A 420 0.01 -4.40 24.86
N PRO A 421 -0.35 -3.10 24.85
CA PRO A 421 -0.57 -2.35 23.61
C PRO A 421 0.59 -2.46 22.63
N TRP A 422 1.84 -2.38 23.10
CA TRP A 422 3.02 -2.50 22.24
C TRP A 422 3.10 -3.88 21.57
N ALA A 423 2.92 -4.94 22.33
CA ALA A 423 2.97 -6.31 21.83
C ALA A 423 1.82 -6.61 20.87
N VAL A 424 0.59 -6.21 21.21
CA VAL A 424 -0.61 -6.45 20.39
C VAL A 424 -0.53 -5.69 19.07
N ILE A 425 -0.12 -4.42 19.07
CA ILE A 425 0.00 -3.62 17.85
C ILE A 425 1.14 -4.13 16.95
N LEU A 426 2.28 -4.52 17.52
CA LEU A 426 3.36 -5.14 16.78
C LEU A 426 2.91 -6.48 16.14
N LEU A 427 2.16 -7.31 16.87
CA LEU A 427 1.61 -8.56 16.37
C LEU A 427 0.54 -8.33 15.31
N LEU A 428 -0.33 -7.33 15.48
CA LEU A 428 -1.35 -6.96 14.51
C LEU A 428 -0.71 -6.56 13.18
N GLY A 429 0.35 -5.74 13.22
CA GLY A 429 1.15 -5.39 12.05
C GLY A 429 1.85 -6.60 11.44
N CYS A 430 2.56 -7.40 12.25
CA CYS A 430 3.28 -8.60 11.78
C CYS A 430 2.35 -9.60 11.07
N THR A 431 1.18 -9.86 11.64
CA THR A 431 0.21 -10.76 11.02
C THR A 431 -0.41 -10.17 9.75
N GLN A 432 -0.61 -8.84 9.70
CA GLN A 432 -1.05 -8.14 8.48
C GLN A 432 -0.05 -8.33 7.35
N GLY A 433 1.19 -7.92 7.57
CA GLY A 433 2.23 -7.93 6.56
C GLY A 433 2.50 -9.33 6.03
N HIS A 434 2.54 -10.31 6.94
CA HIS A 434 2.73 -11.70 6.57
C HIS A 434 1.60 -12.23 5.67
N LEU A 435 0.34 -11.98 6.06
CA LEU A 435 -0.82 -12.44 5.32
C LEU A 435 -0.93 -11.77 3.93
N ILE A 436 -0.75 -10.45 3.86
CA ILE A 436 -0.78 -9.70 2.60
C ILE A 436 0.29 -10.22 1.64
N SER A 437 1.55 -10.28 2.06
CA SER A 437 2.64 -10.74 1.19
C SER A 437 2.43 -12.17 0.73
N THR A 438 2.03 -13.08 1.63
CA THR A 438 1.77 -14.49 1.27
C THR A 438 0.68 -14.59 0.21
N ILE A 439 -0.41 -13.84 0.34
CA ILE A 439 -1.49 -13.84 -0.65
C ILE A 439 -1.00 -13.26 -1.98
N CYS A 440 -0.38 -12.08 -1.96
CA CYS A 440 0.06 -11.42 -3.18
C CYS A 440 1.08 -12.26 -3.96
N MET A 441 2.00 -12.94 -3.26
CA MET A 441 2.98 -13.82 -3.88
C MET A 441 2.34 -14.98 -4.66
N HIS A 442 1.26 -15.55 -4.15
CA HIS A 442 0.67 -16.79 -4.68
C HIS A 442 -0.66 -16.60 -5.41
N ALA A 443 -1.31 -15.44 -5.32
CA ALA A 443 -2.58 -15.21 -6.00
C ALA A 443 -2.51 -15.25 -7.53
N PRO A 444 -1.46 -14.74 -8.20
CA PRO A 444 -1.37 -14.82 -9.67
C PRO A 444 -1.35 -16.25 -10.20
N SER A 445 -0.69 -17.18 -9.50
CA SER A 445 -0.60 -18.59 -9.92
C SER A 445 -1.93 -19.35 -9.81
N THR A 446 -2.93 -18.76 -9.14
CA THR A 446 -4.28 -19.32 -9.06
C THR A 446 -5.20 -18.89 -10.22
N LEU A 447 -4.75 -17.95 -11.05
CA LEU A 447 -5.48 -17.45 -12.21
C LEU A 447 -4.98 -18.10 -13.50
N MET A 448 -5.91 -18.34 -14.42
CA MET A 448 -5.57 -18.70 -15.80
C MET A 448 -4.74 -17.59 -16.46
N PRO A 449 -3.83 -17.93 -17.40
CA PRO A 449 -3.03 -16.94 -18.11
C PRO A 449 -3.83 -15.80 -18.76
N THR A 450 -5.01 -16.12 -19.29
CA THR A 450 -5.93 -15.16 -19.91
C THR A 450 -6.58 -14.19 -18.91
N GLU A 451 -6.57 -14.53 -17.62
CA GLU A 451 -7.22 -13.80 -16.55
C GLU A 451 -6.26 -13.06 -15.63
N GLN A 452 -4.95 -13.25 -15.78
CA GLN A 452 -3.95 -12.66 -14.89
C GLN A 452 -3.87 -11.15 -14.90
N SER A 453 -4.38 -10.51 -15.95
CA SER A 453 -4.62 -9.06 -15.88
C SER A 453 -5.40 -8.74 -14.60
N LYS A 454 -6.51 -9.44 -14.32
CA LYS A 454 -7.37 -9.18 -13.14
C LYS A 454 -6.64 -9.12 -11.80
N TYR A 455 -5.50 -9.79 -11.64
CA TYR A 455 -4.75 -9.86 -10.39
C TYR A 455 -4.54 -8.49 -9.73
N GLY A 456 -3.92 -7.54 -10.44
CA GLY A 456 -3.51 -6.26 -9.86
C GLY A 456 -4.69 -5.43 -9.34
N PRO A 457 -5.64 -5.03 -10.20
CA PRO A 457 -6.82 -4.26 -9.81
C PRO A 457 -7.76 -4.98 -8.84
N VAL A 458 -8.00 -6.29 -8.97
CA VAL A 458 -8.91 -6.98 -8.04
C VAL A 458 -8.30 -7.11 -6.64
N THR A 459 -6.99 -7.41 -6.53
CA THR A 459 -6.32 -7.42 -5.22
C THR A 459 -6.23 -6.03 -4.60
N SER A 460 -5.93 -5.01 -5.41
CA SER A 460 -5.90 -3.60 -4.96
C SER A 460 -7.27 -3.10 -4.51
N PHE A 461 -8.33 -3.49 -5.23
CA PHE A 461 -9.72 -3.23 -4.82
C PHE A 461 -10.04 -3.92 -3.50
N ALA A 462 -9.69 -5.20 -3.33
CA ALA A 462 -9.93 -5.91 -2.08
C ALA A 462 -9.22 -5.27 -0.88
N ILE A 463 -7.96 -4.84 -1.06
CA ILE A 463 -7.18 -4.10 -0.05
C ILE A 463 -7.90 -2.78 0.30
N SER A 464 -8.22 -1.95 -0.69
CA SER A 464 -8.80 -0.63 -0.46
C SER A 464 -10.24 -0.70 0.09
N ALA A 465 -11.06 -1.63 -0.41
CA ALA A 465 -12.40 -1.87 0.12
C ALA A 465 -12.35 -2.37 1.57
N GLY A 466 -11.38 -3.24 1.89
CA GLY A 466 -11.13 -3.69 3.26
C GLY A 466 -10.79 -2.53 4.18
N CYS A 467 -9.88 -1.64 3.76
CA CYS A 467 -9.56 -0.45 4.52
C CYS A 467 -10.76 0.49 4.73
N PHE A 468 -11.54 0.72 3.67
CA PHE A 468 -12.73 1.58 3.73
C PHE A 468 -13.79 1.04 4.69
N VAL A 469 -14.17 -0.23 4.53
CA VAL A 469 -15.15 -0.88 5.42
C VAL A 469 -14.64 -0.96 6.86
N GLY A 470 -13.36 -1.29 7.06
CA GLY A 470 -12.74 -1.32 8.37
C GLY A 470 -12.85 0.01 9.12
N SER A 471 -12.64 1.14 8.43
CA SER A 471 -12.82 2.47 9.05
C SER A 471 -14.26 2.73 9.54
N PHE A 472 -15.29 2.30 8.80
CA PHE A 472 -16.67 2.38 9.28
C PHE A 472 -16.93 1.46 10.47
N VAL A 473 -16.36 0.26 10.47
CA VAL A 473 -16.44 -0.65 11.62
C VAL A 473 -15.76 -0.02 12.84
N SER A 474 -14.63 0.66 12.67
CA SER A 474 -13.96 1.40 13.74
C SER A 474 -14.87 2.48 14.36
N MET A 475 -15.53 3.27 13.52
CA MET A 475 -16.52 4.26 13.97
C MET A 475 -17.70 3.61 14.71
N GLY A 476 -18.20 2.48 14.18
CA GLY A 476 -19.27 1.71 14.81
C GLY A 476 -18.87 1.15 16.18
N LEU A 477 -17.67 0.56 16.29
CA LEU A 477 -17.12 0.05 17.56
C LEU A 477 -16.96 1.20 18.56
N SER A 478 -16.41 2.33 18.14
CA SER A 478 -16.30 3.52 18.98
C SER A 478 -17.65 3.99 19.47
N SER A 479 -18.69 3.99 18.63
CA SER A 479 -20.05 4.39 19.04
C SER A 479 -20.72 3.39 19.96
N VAL A 480 -20.49 2.08 19.78
CA VAL A 480 -21.14 1.03 20.57
C VAL A 480 -20.57 0.93 21.97
N PHE A 481 -19.25 1.12 22.11
CA PHE A 481 -18.54 0.93 23.37
C PHE A 481 -18.27 2.23 24.14
N GLN A 482 -18.65 3.39 23.59
CA GLN A 482 -18.69 4.65 24.34
C GLN A 482 -20.09 4.87 24.90
N SER A 483 -20.18 5.23 26.19
CA SER A 483 -21.47 5.62 26.77
C SER A 483 -22.00 6.89 26.11
N HIS A 484 -23.30 6.92 25.78
CA HIS A 484 -24.00 8.09 25.22
C HIS A 484 -24.51 9.05 26.29
#